data_AF-A0AAW1LF99-F1
#
_entry.id   AF-A0AAW1LF99-F1
#
_cell.length_a   1.000
_cell.length_b   1.000
_cell.length_c   1.000
_cell.angle_alpha   90.00
_cell.angle_beta   90.00
_cell.angle_gamma   90.00
#
_symmetry.space_group_name_H-M   'P 1'
#
loop_
_entity.id
_entity.type
_entity.pdbx_description
1 polymer ?
#
loop_
_entity_poly.entity_id
_entity_poly.type
_entity_poly.pdbx_seq_one_letter_code
_entity_poly.pdbx_strand_id
1 'polypeptide(L)'
;MSQHITIGLMQGTISAYCNNFNYLSTKLAVHIEQDKSCLYHRKSIKFRNYGGFSSTWLGSLQRIRYNLDISSKAKVLDRDGNFPPVQTLRRFPVVELPSKIVMVRFDSSILLQQKLDQQLSMISAYLTIKYLYKAGAKIVLTSSWNVKQNEDVLSEETVAEYLSTVLELDVVACKHGALHQQSITEQFELADILLLENLCNYKQEFGNSSEFAKRLSCGVDIFVNDSFSSAHKILASTVGVTQFCSVCLAGFYFEDCLRKLKKISECDRSPYVAVVGGGNITDKAAALYFLASRCDGLIFVGLMAFQILHAMGLPVPLNLIKEQGAKEALELVKIAERRSIPILLPKDFCCKHIHLPIPMKTFSAEDILEGWQPADLGPKSFVEIAPFLSGCKVRRLYG
;
A
#
# COMPACT_ATOMS: atom_id res chain seq x y z
N MET A 1 32.99 3.13 47.63
CA MET A 1 31.73 3.43 48.33
C MET A 1 30.60 3.07 47.37
N SER A 2 30.24 1.79 47.25
CA SER A 2 29.27 1.07 48.09
C SER A 2 27.82 1.50 47.84
N GLN A 3 27.16 0.74 46.94
CA GLN A 3 25.77 0.27 46.93
C GLN A 3 24.62 1.23 47.35
N HIS A 4 23.57 1.31 46.52
CA HIS A 4 22.32 0.58 46.79
C HIS A 4 21.33 0.66 45.60
N ILE A 5 20.83 -0.52 45.22
CA ILE A 5 19.61 -0.73 44.42
C ILE A 5 18.42 -0.64 45.37
N THR A 6 17.32 0.01 44.97
CA THR A 6 15.99 -0.29 45.53
C THR A 6 14.91 -0.09 44.47
N ILE A 7 14.18 -1.19 44.23
CA ILE A 7 12.96 -1.29 43.44
C ILE A 7 11.78 -0.86 44.32
N GLY A 8 10.86 -0.06 43.80
CA GLY A 8 9.62 0.30 44.49
C GLY A 8 8.45 0.44 43.52
N LEU A 9 7.64 -0.63 43.42
CA LEU A 9 6.23 -0.57 43.05
C LEU A 9 5.45 0.26 44.07
N MET A 10 4.49 1.08 43.65
CA MET A 10 3.20 1.28 44.35
C MET A 10 2.23 2.14 43.53
N GLN A 11 0.95 1.94 43.85
CA GLN A 11 -0.24 2.25 43.07
C GLN A 11 -0.66 3.74 43.11
N GLY A 12 -1.27 4.16 42.00
CA GLY A 12 -2.49 4.95 41.84
C GLY A 12 -2.95 5.96 42.88
N THR A 13 -3.31 7.16 42.41
CA THR A 13 -4.45 7.92 42.96
C THR A 13 -5.02 8.86 41.88
N ILE A 14 -6.31 8.69 41.60
CA ILE A 14 -7.16 9.55 40.76
C ILE A 14 -7.70 10.67 41.65
N SER A 15 -7.62 11.91 41.19
CA SER A 15 -8.31 13.07 41.77
C SER A 15 -9.45 13.47 40.83
N ALA A 16 -10.68 13.36 41.32
CA ALA A 16 -11.90 13.84 40.68
C ALA A 16 -12.46 15.01 41.50
N TYR A 17 -12.79 16.11 40.81
CA TYR A 17 -13.53 17.24 41.36
C TYR A 17 -15.04 16.98 41.23
N CYS A 18 -15.76 17.12 42.35
CA CYS A 18 -17.23 17.09 42.44
C CYS A 18 -17.79 18.48 42.73
N ASN A 19 -18.98 18.77 42.17
CA ASN A 19 -20.07 19.57 42.79
C ASN A 19 -21.35 19.26 41.97
N ASN A 20 -22.30 18.50 42.52
CA ASN A 20 -23.56 18.93 43.20
C ASN A 20 -24.65 19.44 42.22
N PHE A 21 -25.94 19.07 42.22
CA PHE A 21 -26.85 18.33 43.12
C PHE A 21 -28.16 18.04 42.32
N ASN A 22 -28.81 16.87 42.48
CA ASN A 22 -30.23 16.71 42.87
C ASN A 22 -30.79 15.29 42.61
N TYR A 23 -31.51 14.81 43.63
CA TYR A 23 -32.04 13.46 43.87
C TYR A 23 -33.34 13.16 43.10
N LEU A 24 -33.50 11.91 42.64
CA LEU A 24 -34.73 11.12 42.83
C LEU A 24 -34.44 9.61 42.63
N SER A 25 -34.96 8.83 43.58
CA SER A 25 -34.70 7.42 43.90
C SER A 25 -35.61 6.48 43.10
N THR A 26 -35.22 5.30 42.61
CA THR A 26 -35.00 4.07 43.40
C THR A 26 -34.48 2.91 42.53
N LYS A 27 -33.56 2.12 43.12
CA LYS A 27 -33.21 0.69 42.86
C LYS A 27 -32.63 0.30 41.48
N LEU A 28 -31.29 0.38 41.39
CA LEU A 28 -30.47 -0.41 40.46
C LEU A 28 -29.66 -1.44 41.26
N ALA A 29 -29.88 -2.72 40.97
CA ALA A 29 -29.05 -3.82 41.45
C ALA A 29 -27.82 -3.94 40.55
N VAL A 30 -26.66 -4.03 41.19
CA VAL A 30 -25.34 -4.18 40.58
C VAL A 30 -25.17 -5.63 40.12
N HIS A 31 -24.79 -5.83 38.87
CA HIS A 31 -24.01 -7.01 38.47
C HIS A 31 -22.80 -6.57 37.66
N ILE A 32 -21.64 -6.86 38.24
CA ILE A 32 -20.32 -6.79 37.63
C ILE A 32 -20.20 -8.01 36.71
N GLU A 33 -19.87 -7.80 35.43
CA GLU A 33 -19.30 -8.88 34.61
C GLU A 33 -17.92 -8.49 34.12
N GLN A 34 -16.97 -9.37 34.50
CA GLN A 34 -15.59 -9.43 34.06
C GLN A 34 -15.52 -9.98 32.64
N ASP A 35 -14.50 -9.53 31.91
CA ASP A 35 -14.01 -10.17 30.69
C ASP A 35 -13.85 -11.68 30.86
N LYS A 36 -14.36 -12.45 29.87
CA LYS A 36 -13.62 -13.53 29.20
C LYS A 36 -14.36 -14.08 27.99
N SER A 37 -13.61 -14.08 26.87
CA SER A 37 -13.58 -15.05 25.77
C SER A 37 -14.77 -16.02 25.61
N CYS A 38 -15.42 -15.99 24.46
CA CYS A 38 -16.19 -17.13 23.96
C CYS A 38 -16.04 -17.29 22.43
N LEU A 39 -15.29 -18.32 22.04
CA LEU A 39 -15.60 -19.15 20.87
C LEU A 39 -17.03 -19.70 21.03
N TYR A 40 -17.85 -19.74 19.97
CA TYR A 40 -18.61 -20.92 19.52
C TYR A 40 -19.62 -20.60 18.39
N HIS A 41 -19.44 -21.30 17.27
CA HIS A 41 -20.40 -22.21 16.62
C HIS A 41 -21.75 -21.76 15.99
N ARG A 42 -21.90 -22.22 14.74
CA ARG A 42 -23.12 -22.39 13.92
C ARG A 42 -24.40 -22.61 14.73
N LYS A 43 -25.45 -21.84 14.41
CA LYS A 43 -26.85 -22.32 14.36
C LYS A 43 -27.63 -21.60 13.26
N SER A 44 -28.33 -22.41 12.47
CA SER A 44 -29.34 -22.07 11.49
C SER A 44 -30.55 -21.39 12.13
N ILE A 45 -31.02 -20.28 11.57
CA ILE A 45 -32.30 -19.66 11.94
C ILE A 45 -33.30 -19.90 10.80
N LYS A 46 -34.39 -20.62 11.13
CA LYS A 46 -35.60 -20.70 10.32
C LYS A 46 -36.46 -19.47 10.61
N PHE A 47 -36.82 -18.70 9.59
CA PHE A 47 -37.90 -17.72 9.69
C PHE A 47 -39.22 -18.35 9.25
N ARG A 48 -40.25 -18.09 10.06
CA ARG A 48 -41.63 -18.56 9.92
C ARG A 48 -42.42 -17.45 9.23
N ASN A 49 -42.94 -17.72 8.04
CA ASN A 49 -43.81 -16.80 7.31
C ASN A 49 -45.19 -16.72 7.97
N TYR A 50 -45.69 -15.49 8.17
CA TYR A 50 -47.11 -15.21 8.25
C TYR A 50 -47.55 -14.62 6.91
N GLY A 51 -48.41 -15.34 6.20
CA GLY A 51 -49.11 -14.88 5.01
C GLY A 51 -50.38 -15.71 4.88
N GLY A 52 -51.53 -15.05 5.09
CA GLY A 52 -52.84 -15.68 5.17
C GLY A 52 -53.48 -15.98 3.81
N PHE A 53 -54.44 -16.92 3.88
CA PHE A 53 -55.56 -17.22 2.97
C PHE A 53 -55.22 -17.63 1.52
N SER A 54 -55.36 -18.93 1.17
CA SER A 54 -56.60 -19.67 0.81
C SER A 54 -57.09 -19.27 -0.60
N SER A 55 -57.16 -20.14 -1.61
CA SER A 55 -57.82 -21.45 -1.61
C SER A 55 -57.44 -22.30 -2.84
N THR A 56 -57.33 -23.61 -2.58
CA THR A 56 -57.62 -24.82 -3.39
C THR A 56 -57.82 -24.72 -4.91
N TRP A 57 -57.19 -25.63 -5.67
CA TRP A 57 -57.90 -26.64 -6.49
C TRP A 57 -57.00 -27.84 -6.82
N LEU A 58 -57.63 -29.03 -6.90
CA LEU A 58 -57.05 -30.37 -6.94
C LEU A 58 -56.38 -30.77 -8.27
N GLY A 59 -55.35 -31.62 -8.17
CA GLY A 59 -55.40 -32.98 -8.74
C GLY A 59 -54.94 -33.25 -10.18
N SER A 60 -53.66 -33.62 -10.31
CA SER A 60 -53.04 -34.60 -11.24
C SER A 60 -53.14 -34.43 -12.78
N LEU A 61 -51.99 -34.21 -13.44
CA LEU A 61 -51.30 -35.21 -14.29
C LEU A 61 -50.04 -34.62 -14.99
N GLN A 62 -48.94 -35.35 -14.84
CA GLN A 62 -47.74 -35.49 -15.70
C GLN A 62 -46.90 -34.31 -16.22
N ARG A 63 -45.59 -34.56 -16.03
CA ARG A 63 -44.43 -34.31 -16.93
C ARG A 63 -43.80 -32.92 -17.02
N ILE A 64 -42.51 -32.96 -16.66
CA ILE A 64 -41.37 -32.21 -17.23
C ILE A 64 -41.33 -30.73 -16.90
N ARG A 65 -40.32 -30.31 -16.12
CA ARG A 65 -39.53 -29.09 -16.37
C ARG A 65 -38.30 -29.01 -15.46
N TYR A 66 -37.15 -28.90 -16.13
CA TYR A 66 -36.00 -28.05 -15.83
C TYR A 66 -35.75 -27.63 -14.37
N ASN A 67 -34.71 -28.19 -13.77
CA ASN A 67 -33.96 -27.49 -12.74
C ASN A 67 -32.76 -26.79 -13.42
N LEU A 68 -32.87 -25.47 -13.55
CA LEU A 68 -31.72 -24.58 -13.70
C LEU A 68 -31.03 -24.50 -12.33
N ASP A 69 -29.92 -25.23 -12.19
CA ASP A 69 -28.92 -24.92 -11.16
C ASP A 69 -28.05 -23.77 -11.67
N ILE A 70 -28.35 -22.54 -11.23
CA ILE A 70 -27.38 -21.44 -11.29
C ILE A 70 -26.82 -21.26 -9.89
N SER A 71 -25.77 -22.02 -9.59
CA SER A 71 -24.81 -21.70 -8.53
C SER A 71 -23.45 -21.54 -9.19
N SER A 72 -23.11 -20.33 -9.63
CA SER A 72 -21.76 -19.96 -10.04
C SER A 72 -20.91 -19.75 -8.79
N LYS A 73 -20.56 -20.84 -8.10
CA LYS A 73 -19.41 -20.83 -7.18
C LYS A 73 -18.15 -20.74 -8.04
N ALA A 74 -17.60 -19.53 -8.18
CA ALA A 74 -16.23 -19.37 -8.62
C ALA A 74 -15.33 -20.09 -7.62
N LYS A 75 -14.76 -21.24 -8.04
CA LYS A 75 -13.76 -21.97 -7.27
C LYS A 75 -12.49 -21.11 -7.21
N VAL A 76 -12.25 -20.49 -6.06
CA VAL A 76 -10.97 -19.87 -5.74
C VAL A 76 -9.94 -20.98 -5.51
N LEU A 77 -9.15 -21.26 -6.54
CA LEU A 77 -7.91 -22.03 -6.46
C LEU A 77 -6.76 -21.03 -6.33
N ASP A 78 -6.39 -20.73 -5.09
CA ASP A 78 -5.07 -20.25 -4.68
C ASP A 78 -5.00 -20.40 -3.16
N ARG A 79 -4.62 -21.60 -2.70
CA ARG A 79 -4.14 -21.81 -1.32
C ARG A 79 -2.61 -21.83 -1.31
N ASP A 80 -1.99 -20.89 -2.01
CA ASP A 80 -0.55 -20.70 -1.99
C ASP A 80 -0.20 -19.50 -1.11
N GLY A 81 0.31 -19.81 0.09
CA GLY A 81 1.25 -19.02 0.88
C GLY A 81 0.78 -17.68 1.46
N ASN A 82 0.90 -17.54 2.80
CA ASN A 82 1.04 -16.34 3.68
C ASN A 82 0.29 -15.02 3.39
N PHE A 83 -0.42 -14.88 2.28
CA PHE A 83 -1.10 -13.68 1.83
C PHE A 83 -2.59 -14.00 1.70
N PRO A 84 -3.47 -13.05 2.07
CA PRO A 84 -4.90 -13.23 1.89
C PRO A 84 -5.22 -13.44 0.40
N PRO A 85 -6.26 -14.24 0.08
CA PRO A 85 -6.71 -14.35 -1.30
C PRO A 85 -7.18 -12.97 -1.79
N VAL A 86 -6.60 -12.50 -2.89
CA VAL A 86 -6.95 -11.23 -3.54
C VAL A 86 -7.64 -11.55 -4.86
N GLN A 87 -8.84 -11.02 -5.06
CA GLN A 87 -9.51 -11.08 -6.36
C GLN A 87 -8.81 -10.11 -7.32
N THR A 88 -8.43 -10.59 -8.50
CA THR A 88 -7.67 -9.78 -9.47
C THR A 88 -8.50 -9.54 -10.72
N LEU A 89 -8.30 -8.38 -11.36
CA LEU A 89 -8.96 -8.03 -12.61
C LEU A 89 -8.72 -9.07 -13.70
N ARG A 90 -7.53 -9.70 -13.71
CA ARG A 90 -7.16 -10.78 -14.63
C ARG A 90 -8.07 -12.01 -14.53
N ARG A 91 -8.58 -12.30 -13.34
CA ARG A 91 -9.44 -13.47 -13.06
C ARG A 91 -10.93 -13.11 -13.03
N PHE A 92 -11.27 -11.84 -13.18
CA PHE A 92 -12.64 -11.37 -13.20
C PHE A 92 -13.27 -11.59 -14.59
N PRO A 93 -14.51 -12.14 -14.69
CA PRO A 93 -15.13 -12.40 -15.98
C PRO A 93 -15.33 -11.12 -16.79
N VAL A 94 -14.72 -11.04 -17.98
CA VAL A 94 -14.85 -9.87 -18.87
C VAL A 94 -16.30 -9.55 -19.20
N VAL A 95 -17.15 -10.58 -19.31
CA VAL A 95 -18.59 -10.45 -19.60
C VAL A 95 -19.39 -9.71 -18.52
N GLU A 96 -18.83 -9.53 -17.33
CA GLU A 96 -19.46 -8.78 -16.23
C GLU A 96 -19.08 -7.29 -16.21
N LEU A 97 -18.14 -6.85 -17.07
CA LEU A 97 -17.67 -5.46 -17.14
C LEU A 97 -18.52 -4.50 -17.98
N PRO A 98 -19.19 -4.91 -19.08
CA PRO A 98 -19.93 -3.98 -19.94
C PRO A 98 -20.97 -3.17 -19.17
N SER A 99 -21.00 -1.85 -19.42
CA SER A 99 -21.91 -0.86 -18.81
C SER A 99 -21.79 -0.71 -17.29
N LYS A 100 -20.85 -1.39 -16.62
CA LYS A 100 -20.59 -1.21 -15.20
C LYS A 100 -19.80 0.07 -14.93
N ILE A 101 -20.16 0.76 -13.86
CA ILE A 101 -19.38 1.90 -13.37
C ILE A 101 -18.25 1.36 -12.50
N VAL A 102 -17.01 1.51 -12.99
CA VAL A 102 -15.80 0.98 -12.35
C VAL A 102 -14.98 2.13 -11.81
N MET A 103 -14.86 2.21 -10.48
CA MET A 103 -13.97 3.17 -9.85
C MET A 103 -12.57 2.59 -9.74
N VAL A 104 -11.58 3.25 -10.34
CA VAL A 104 -10.18 2.84 -10.33
C VAL A 104 -9.36 3.80 -9.48
N ARG A 105 -8.83 3.30 -8.36
CA ARG A 105 -7.85 4.01 -7.55
C ARG A 105 -6.46 3.78 -8.15
N PHE A 106 -5.91 4.74 -8.89
CA PHE A 106 -4.61 4.59 -9.54
C PHE A 106 -3.45 5.10 -8.67
N ASP A 107 -2.24 4.59 -8.89
CA ASP A 107 -1.02 5.08 -8.23
C ASP A 107 -0.60 6.44 -8.79
N SER A 108 -0.52 7.48 -7.95
CA SER A 108 -0.14 8.83 -8.41
C SER A 108 1.32 8.94 -8.83
N SER A 109 2.14 7.93 -8.58
CA SER A 109 3.50 7.86 -9.14
C SER A 109 3.51 7.98 -10.65
N ILE A 110 2.41 7.61 -11.34
CA ILE A 110 2.31 7.75 -12.79
C ILE A 110 2.28 9.21 -13.28
N LEU A 111 2.07 10.16 -12.37
CA LEU A 111 2.04 11.61 -12.67
C LEU A 111 3.42 12.27 -12.49
N LEU A 112 4.43 11.56 -11.96
CA LEU A 112 5.75 12.11 -11.62
C LEU A 112 6.73 12.17 -12.80
N GLN A 113 6.23 12.36 -14.03
CA GLN A 113 7.06 12.39 -15.24
C GLN A 113 7.99 13.60 -15.28
N GLN A 114 9.16 13.49 -14.65
CA GLN A 114 10.39 14.11 -15.17
C GLN A 114 11.68 13.29 -14.97
N LYS A 115 11.78 12.27 -14.10
CA LYS A 115 13.07 11.54 -13.93
C LYS A 115 12.95 10.03 -13.64
N LEU A 116 13.57 9.27 -14.56
CA LEU A 116 14.06 7.88 -14.49
C LEU A 116 13.08 6.69 -14.67
N ASP A 117 13.42 5.82 -15.64
CA ASP A 117 13.29 4.34 -15.70
C ASP A 117 12.01 3.62 -15.22
N GLN A 118 10.87 4.30 -15.11
CA GLN A 118 9.59 3.70 -14.69
C GLN A 118 8.68 3.18 -15.82
N GLN A 119 9.17 3.03 -17.06
CA GLN A 119 8.33 2.70 -18.22
C GLN A 119 7.48 1.43 -18.03
N LEU A 120 8.01 0.34 -17.47
CA LEU A 120 7.24 -0.92 -17.31
C LEU A 120 6.11 -0.84 -16.26
N SER A 121 6.31 -0.03 -15.21
CA SER A 121 5.32 0.19 -14.15
C SER A 121 4.16 1.04 -14.67
N MET A 122 4.51 2.09 -15.40
CA MET A 122 3.59 3.01 -16.09
C MET A 122 2.69 2.24 -17.06
N ILE A 123 3.27 1.37 -17.90
CA ILE A 123 2.53 0.53 -18.86
C ILE A 123 1.44 -0.29 -18.17
N SER A 124 1.71 -0.85 -16.98
CA SER A 124 0.77 -1.72 -16.28
C SER A 124 -0.43 -0.96 -15.69
N ALA A 125 -0.20 0.25 -15.17
CA ALA A 125 -1.27 1.09 -14.63
C ALA A 125 -2.22 1.57 -15.75
N TYR A 126 -1.68 2.02 -16.87
CA TYR A 126 -2.48 2.38 -18.05
C TYR A 126 -3.20 1.17 -18.64
N LEU A 127 -2.59 -0.02 -18.57
CA LEU A 127 -3.21 -1.25 -19.06
C LEU A 127 -4.50 -1.58 -18.32
N THR A 128 -4.56 -1.37 -16.99
CA THR A 128 -5.79 -1.57 -16.21
C THR A 128 -6.93 -0.72 -16.77
N ILE A 129 -6.67 0.57 -16.99
CA ILE A 129 -7.65 1.54 -17.49
C ILE A 129 -8.08 1.19 -18.93
N LYS A 130 -7.12 1.01 -19.84
CA LYS A 130 -7.41 0.66 -21.26
C LYS A 130 -8.15 -0.66 -21.38
N TYR A 131 -7.86 -1.65 -20.53
CA TYR A 131 -8.56 -2.94 -20.53
C TYR A 131 -10.03 -2.80 -20.13
N LEU A 132 -10.30 -2.06 -19.05
CA LEU A 132 -11.66 -1.79 -18.59
C LEU A 132 -12.47 -1.05 -19.67
N TYR A 133 -11.85 -0.06 -20.32
CA TYR A 133 -12.49 0.74 -21.37
C TYR A 133 -12.85 -0.14 -22.57
N LYS A 134 -11.90 -0.94 -23.06
CA LYS A 134 -12.13 -1.90 -24.15
C LYS A 134 -13.19 -2.96 -23.83
N ALA A 135 -13.38 -3.29 -22.55
CA ALA A 135 -14.43 -4.19 -22.09
C ALA A 135 -15.81 -3.51 -21.97
N GLY A 136 -15.92 -2.21 -22.30
CA GLY A 136 -17.17 -1.45 -22.29
C GLY A 136 -17.59 -0.96 -20.89
N ALA A 137 -16.67 -0.89 -19.94
CA ALA A 137 -16.93 -0.32 -18.62
C ALA A 137 -16.91 1.22 -18.66
N LYS A 138 -17.70 1.85 -17.79
CA LYS A 138 -17.68 3.30 -17.53
C LYS A 138 -16.69 3.58 -16.41
N ILE A 139 -15.60 4.31 -16.68
CA ILE A 139 -14.47 4.41 -15.75
C ILE A 139 -14.49 5.73 -14.98
N VAL A 140 -14.38 5.63 -13.64
CA VAL A 140 -14.14 6.76 -12.74
C VAL A 140 -12.76 6.61 -12.10
N LEU A 141 -11.84 7.51 -12.37
CA LEU A 141 -10.49 7.53 -11.80
C LEU A 141 -10.46 8.34 -10.51
N THR A 142 -9.67 7.88 -9.55
CA THR A 142 -9.43 8.63 -8.31
C THR A 142 -8.01 8.40 -7.79
N SER A 143 -7.38 9.46 -7.26
CA SER A 143 -6.07 9.34 -6.60
C SER A 143 -5.77 10.48 -5.62
N SER A 144 -4.61 10.38 -4.97
CA SER A 144 -4.03 11.39 -4.08
C SER A 144 -2.66 11.75 -4.63
N TRP A 145 -2.44 12.99 -5.03
CA TRP A 145 -1.14 13.48 -5.50
C TRP A 145 -0.73 14.75 -4.75
N ASN A 146 0.57 14.91 -4.51
CA ASN A 146 1.11 16.02 -3.72
C ASN A 146 1.64 17.13 -4.62
N VAL A 147 1.09 18.33 -4.46
CA VAL A 147 1.50 19.55 -5.20
C VAL A 147 2.97 19.92 -4.91
N LYS A 148 3.49 19.58 -3.71
CA LYS A 148 4.89 19.88 -3.34
C LYS A 148 5.94 19.09 -4.11
N GLN A 149 5.58 18.01 -4.81
CA GLN A 149 6.52 17.18 -5.56
C GLN A 149 6.58 17.53 -7.05
N ASN A 150 5.62 18.31 -7.56
CA ASN A 150 5.55 18.79 -8.93
C ASN A 150 4.84 20.14 -8.96
N GLU A 151 5.60 21.23 -9.11
CA GLU A 151 5.05 22.58 -9.24
C GLU A 151 4.20 22.76 -10.50
N ASP A 152 4.32 21.87 -11.50
CA ASP A 152 3.58 21.92 -12.77
C ASP A 152 2.29 21.08 -12.79
N VAL A 153 2.05 20.20 -11.80
CA VAL A 153 0.82 19.39 -11.70
C VAL A 153 -0.16 20.07 -10.74
N LEU A 154 -0.77 21.15 -11.22
CA LEU A 154 -1.45 22.12 -10.36
C LEU A 154 -2.96 21.92 -10.22
N SER A 155 -3.64 21.38 -11.24
CA SER A 155 -5.08 21.21 -11.19
C SER A 155 -5.53 19.84 -11.71
N GLU A 156 -6.74 19.46 -11.32
CA GLU A 156 -7.44 18.27 -11.82
C GLU A 156 -7.51 18.27 -13.35
N GLU A 157 -7.67 19.44 -13.99
CA GLU A 157 -7.71 19.59 -15.44
C GLU A 157 -6.36 19.24 -16.08
N THR A 158 -5.24 19.70 -15.51
CA THR A 158 -3.90 19.34 -16.01
C THR A 158 -3.65 17.83 -15.91
N VAL A 159 -4.09 17.21 -14.82
CA VAL A 159 -3.99 15.75 -14.65
C VAL A 159 -4.87 15.03 -15.66
N ALA A 160 -6.08 15.52 -15.90
CA ALA A 160 -6.99 14.97 -16.89
C ALA A 160 -6.38 15.06 -18.30
N GLU A 161 -5.87 16.22 -18.71
CA GLU A 161 -5.21 16.43 -20.01
C GLU A 161 -4.01 15.50 -20.21
N TYR A 162 -3.18 15.37 -19.16
CA TYR A 162 -2.05 14.45 -19.15
C TYR A 162 -2.52 13.00 -19.36
N LEU A 163 -3.50 12.56 -18.58
CA LEU A 163 -4.05 11.21 -18.68
C LEU A 163 -4.72 10.98 -20.05
N SER A 164 -5.43 11.97 -20.60
CA SER A 164 -6.02 11.90 -21.95
C SER A 164 -4.96 11.64 -23.00
N THR A 165 -3.84 12.37 -22.93
CA THR A 165 -2.71 12.22 -23.86
C THR A 165 -2.11 10.82 -23.79
N VAL A 166 -1.85 10.30 -22.58
CA VAL A 166 -1.18 9.01 -22.41
C VAL A 166 -2.12 7.83 -22.65
N LEU A 167 -3.41 7.99 -22.33
CA LEU A 167 -4.42 6.95 -22.53
C LEU A 167 -4.95 6.92 -23.95
N GLU A 168 -4.85 8.02 -24.70
CA GLU A 168 -5.52 8.22 -26.00
C GLU A 168 -7.05 8.06 -25.86
N LEU A 169 -7.60 8.61 -24.77
CA LEU A 169 -9.03 8.56 -24.40
C LEU A 169 -9.43 9.91 -23.83
N ASP A 170 -10.70 10.29 -23.94
CA ASP A 170 -11.17 11.55 -23.38
C ASP A 170 -11.39 11.46 -21.87
N VAL A 171 -10.41 11.95 -21.10
CA VAL A 171 -10.47 12.06 -19.64
C VAL A 171 -10.93 13.46 -19.25
N VAL A 172 -12.03 13.55 -18.52
CA VAL A 172 -12.59 14.81 -18.03
C VAL A 172 -12.55 14.87 -16.51
N ALA A 173 -12.01 15.98 -15.98
CA ALA A 173 -12.07 16.28 -14.56
C ALA A 173 -13.52 16.59 -14.13
N CYS A 174 -13.97 15.91 -13.09
CA CYS A 174 -15.28 16.16 -12.48
C CYS A 174 -15.28 17.51 -11.74
N LYS A 175 -16.31 18.33 -11.98
CA LYS A 175 -16.54 19.57 -11.21
C LYS A 175 -17.08 19.26 -9.81
N HIS A 176 -16.88 20.20 -8.88
CA HIS A 176 -17.23 20.09 -7.47
C HIS A 176 -18.61 19.45 -7.21
N GLY A 177 -18.62 18.33 -6.48
CA GLY A 177 -19.87 17.63 -6.08
C GLY A 177 -20.14 16.30 -6.79
N ALA A 178 -19.25 15.82 -7.67
CA ALA A 178 -19.43 14.58 -8.44
C ALA A 178 -19.47 13.26 -7.63
N LEU A 179 -19.46 13.31 -6.30
CA LEU A 179 -19.73 12.15 -5.43
C LEU A 179 -21.23 11.75 -5.41
N HIS A 180 -22.05 12.34 -6.30
CA HIS A 180 -23.47 12.04 -6.46
C HIS A 180 -23.71 11.28 -7.79
N GLN A 181 -24.32 10.09 -7.69
CA GLN A 181 -24.57 9.15 -8.80
C GLN A 181 -25.28 9.77 -10.02
N GLN A 182 -26.18 10.72 -9.82
CA GLN A 182 -26.88 11.42 -10.92
C GLN A 182 -25.90 12.22 -11.78
N SER A 183 -24.96 12.92 -11.17
CA SER A 183 -23.93 13.70 -11.86
C SER A 183 -22.95 12.83 -12.65
N ILE A 184 -22.70 11.59 -12.20
CA ILE A 184 -21.75 10.67 -12.86
C ILE A 184 -22.33 10.16 -14.19
N THR A 185 -23.63 9.83 -14.20
CA THR A 185 -24.26 9.20 -15.38
C THR A 185 -24.37 10.17 -16.55
N GLU A 186 -24.70 11.43 -16.27
CA GLU A 186 -24.80 12.50 -17.27
C GLU A 186 -23.42 12.86 -17.86
N GLN A 187 -22.37 12.84 -17.05
CA GLN A 187 -21.01 13.19 -17.50
C GLN A 187 -20.40 12.14 -18.44
N PHE A 188 -20.81 10.87 -18.34
CA PHE A 188 -20.39 9.82 -19.28
C PHE A 188 -20.96 9.97 -20.69
N GLU A 189 -21.92 10.86 -20.92
CA GLU A 189 -22.37 11.18 -22.28
C GLU A 189 -21.34 12.04 -23.05
N LEU A 190 -20.40 12.67 -22.32
CA LEU A 190 -19.46 13.66 -22.86
C LEU A 190 -17.99 13.25 -22.73
N ALA A 191 -17.69 12.11 -22.10
CA ALA A 191 -16.32 11.67 -21.81
C ALA A 191 -16.19 10.14 -21.79
N ASP A 192 -15.02 9.64 -22.17
CA ASP A 192 -14.67 8.22 -22.03
C ASP A 192 -14.43 7.86 -20.56
N ILE A 193 -13.80 8.77 -19.82
CA ILE A 193 -13.31 8.56 -18.46
C ILE A 193 -13.52 9.82 -17.63
N LEU A 194 -13.97 9.64 -16.38
CA LEU A 194 -14.12 10.74 -15.42
C LEU A 194 -13.00 10.70 -14.38
N LEU A 195 -12.40 11.84 -14.05
CA LEU A 195 -11.39 11.98 -12.99
C LEU A 195 -11.98 12.73 -11.80
N LEU A 196 -12.01 12.08 -10.63
CA LEU A 196 -12.39 12.73 -9.37
C LEU A 196 -11.30 13.69 -8.88
N GLU A 197 -11.72 14.63 -8.03
CA GLU A 197 -10.84 15.58 -7.37
C GLU A 197 -9.70 14.93 -6.59
N ASN A 198 -8.62 15.69 -6.40
CA ASN A 198 -7.46 15.23 -5.65
C ASN A 198 -7.83 14.91 -4.19
N LEU A 199 -7.78 13.63 -3.83
CA LEU A 199 -8.17 13.17 -2.50
C LEU A 199 -7.26 13.68 -1.37
N CYS A 200 -6.05 14.19 -1.68
CA CYS A 200 -5.20 14.86 -0.70
C CYS A 200 -5.88 16.06 -0.03
N ASN A 201 -6.84 16.70 -0.70
CA ASN A 201 -7.56 17.87 -0.20
C ASN A 201 -8.57 17.52 0.90
N TYR A 202 -8.86 16.23 1.10
CA TYR A 202 -9.89 15.75 2.01
C TYR A 202 -9.27 15.13 3.26
N LYS A 203 -9.40 15.78 4.41
CA LYS A 203 -8.96 15.20 5.71
C LYS A 203 -9.65 13.86 6.01
N GLN A 204 -10.88 13.71 5.50
CA GLN A 204 -11.69 12.51 5.60
C GLN A 204 -11.04 11.28 4.93
N GLU A 205 -10.21 11.49 3.90
CA GLU A 205 -9.44 10.43 3.24
C GLU A 205 -8.46 9.77 4.23
N PHE A 206 -7.65 10.60 4.89
CA PHE A 206 -6.64 10.16 5.86
C PHE A 206 -7.27 9.65 7.17
N GLY A 207 -8.47 10.14 7.51
CA GLY A 207 -9.25 9.66 8.65
C GLY A 207 -10.01 8.36 8.38
N ASN A 208 -9.94 7.79 7.18
CA ASN A 208 -10.74 6.63 6.74
C ASN A 208 -12.23 6.80 7.09
N SER A 209 -12.78 7.99 6.82
CA SER A 209 -14.16 8.30 7.17
C SER A 209 -15.14 7.41 6.41
N SER A 210 -16.00 6.70 7.14
CA SER A 210 -17.04 5.83 6.58
C SER A 210 -18.04 6.61 5.72
N GLU A 211 -18.41 7.83 6.12
CA GLU A 211 -19.30 8.70 5.34
C GLU A 211 -18.67 9.11 4.01
N PHE A 212 -17.38 9.47 4.04
CA PHE A 212 -16.65 9.86 2.83
C PHE A 212 -16.44 8.68 1.89
N ALA A 213 -16.08 7.51 2.42
CA ALA A 213 -15.99 6.27 1.65
C ALA A 213 -17.33 5.90 1.00
N LYS A 214 -18.46 6.04 1.72
CA LYS A 214 -19.80 5.81 1.18
C LYS A 214 -20.11 6.74 0.01
N ARG A 215 -19.73 8.01 0.13
CA ARG A 215 -19.87 9.01 -0.94
C ARG A 215 -19.01 8.66 -2.16
N LEU A 216 -17.76 8.23 -1.97
CA LEU A 216 -16.87 7.79 -3.05
C LEU A 216 -17.43 6.56 -3.80
N SER A 217 -18.00 5.60 -3.09
CA SER A 217 -18.59 4.39 -3.69
C SER A 217 -19.99 4.60 -4.31
N CYS A 218 -20.58 5.78 -4.17
CA CYS A 218 -21.97 6.00 -4.54
C CYS A 218 -22.15 5.85 -6.06
N GLY A 219 -22.96 4.86 -6.48
CA GLY A 219 -23.15 4.55 -7.89
C GLY A 219 -22.02 3.77 -8.56
N VAL A 220 -21.04 3.29 -7.79
CA VAL A 220 -19.94 2.43 -8.26
C VAL A 220 -20.35 0.97 -8.15
N ASP A 221 -20.32 0.24 -9.26
CA ASP A 221 -20.57 -1.21 -9.29
C ASP A 221 -19.34 -2.01 -8.82
N ILE A 222 -18.16 -1.59 -9.30
CA ILE A 222 -16.90 -2.33 -9.10
C ILE A 222 -15.82 -1.35 -8.65
N PHE A 223 -15.13 -1.69 -7.57
CA PHE A 223 -13.93 -1.00 -7.14
C PHE A 223 -12.68 -1.76 -7.61
N VAL A 224 -11.76 -1.05 -8.26
CA VAL A 224 -10.45 -1.57 -8.64
C VAL A 224 -9.37 -0.76 -7.92
N ASN A 225 -8.61 -1.40 -7.05
CA ASN A 225 -7.42 -0.81 -6.45
C ASN A 225 -6.20 -1.12 -7.31
N ASP A 226 -5.67 -0.11 -7.98
CA ASP A 226 -4.42 -0.19 -8.75
C ASP A 226 -3.35 0.77 -8.16
N SER A 227 -3.43 1.05 -6.86
CA SER A 227 -2.52 1.91 -6.12
C SER A 227 -1.76 1.13 -5.05
N PHE A 228 -0.77 0.35 -5.48
CA PHE A 228 0.03 -0.48 -4.57
C PHE A 228 0.83 0.35 -3.56
N SER A 229 1.34 1.53 -3.97
CA SER A 229 2.10 2.42 -3.09
C SER A 229 1.31 2.87 -1.86
N SER A 230 -0.02 2.99 -1.98
CA SER A 230 -0.92 3.44 -0.92
C SER A 230 -1.57 2.28 -0.15
N ALA A 231 -1.34 1.03 -0.57
CA ALA A 231 -1.99 -0.16 0.00
C ALA A 231 -1.63 -0.44 1.47
N HIS A 232 -0.51 0.11 1.97
CA HIS A 232 -0.09 0.00 3.36
C HIS A 232 -0.80 0.99 4.29
N LYS A 233 -1.58 1.94 3.75
CA LYS A 233 -2.30 2.96 4.51
C LYS A 233 -3.78 2.62 4.62
N ILE A 234 -4.36 2.94 5.78
CA ILE A 234 -5.80 2.84 6.00
C ILE A 234 -6.44 4.15 5.55
N LEU A 235 -6.96 4.18 4.32
CA LEU A 235 -7.58 5.38 3.73
C LEU A 235 -9.02 5.10 3.31
N ALA A 236 -9.83 6.14 3.19
CA ALA A 236 -11.21 6.00 2.75
C ALA A 236 -11.30 5.44 1.32
N SER A 237 -10.44 5.89 0.40
CA SER A 237 -10.42 5.44 -1.00
C SER A 237 -9.74 4.09 -1.26
N THR A 238 -9.11 3.48 -0.25
CA THR A 238 -8.45 2.17 -0.36
C THR A 238 -9.11 1.11 0.50
N VAL A 239 -9.36 1.42 1.78
CA VAL A 239 -9.94 0.50 2.77
C VAL A 239 -11.41 0.80 3.00
N GLY A 240 -11.77 2.05 3.30
CA GLY A 240 -13.15 2.42 3.63
C GLY A 240 -14.14 2.07 2.53
N VAL A 241 -13.78 2.34 1.28
CA VAL A 241 -14.65 2.14 0.11
C VAL A 241 -15.03 0.67 -0.11
N THR A 242 -14.17 -0.27 0.33
CA THR A 242 -14.42 -1.71 0.20
C THR A 242 -15.59 -2.21 1.04
N GLN A 243 -16.05 -1.41 2.02
CA GLN A 243 -17.24 -1.71 2.82
C GLN A 243 -18.54 -1.47 2.04
N PHE A 244 -18.48 -0.70 0.96
CA PHE A 244 -19.65 -0.23 0.21
C PHE A 244 -19.71 -0.77 -1.22
N CYS A 245 -18.61 -1.27 -1.77
CA CYS A 245 -18.57 -1.93 -3.07
C CYS A 245 -18.72 -3.44 -2.94
N SER A 246 -19.61 -4.04 -3.74
CA SER A 246 -19.86 -5.49 -3.73
C SER A 246 -18.73 -6.29 -4.39
N VAL A 247 -18.03 -5.68 -5.35
CA VAL A 247 -16.88 -6.26 -6.05
C VAL A 247 -15.66 -5.36 -5.85
N CYS A 248 -14.60 -5.94 -5.30
CA CYS A 248 -13.33 -5.26 -5.08
C CYS A 248 -12.19 -6.06 -5.71
N LEU A 249 -11.47 -5.46 -6.66
CA LEU A 249 -10.43 -6.12 -7.46
C LEU A 249 -9.09 -5.42 -7.28
N ALA A 250 -7.99 -6.19 -7.35
CA ALA A 250 -6.68 -5.64 -7.64
C ALA A 250 -6.52 -5.43 -9.15
N GLY A 251 -6.07 -4.24 -9.54
CA GLY A 251 -5.67 -3.94 -10.92
C GLY A 251 -4.39 -4.67 -11.33
N PHE A 252 -3.97 -4.53 -12.59
CA PHE A 252 -2.80 -5.26 -13.11
C PHE A 252 -1.50 -4.80 -12.46
N TYR A 253 -1.32 -3.49 -12.24
CA TYR A 253 -0.11 -3.00 -11.57
C TYR A 253 -0.05 -3.47 -10.11
N PHE A 254 -1.18 -3.45 -9.39
CA PHE A 254 -1.26 -3.98 -8.04
C PHE A 254 -0.96 -5.48 -8.00
N GLU A 255 -1.56 -6.28 -8.88
CA GLU A 255 -1.31 -7.73 -8.99
C GLU A 255 0.17 -8.01 -9.29
N ASP A 256 0.78 -7.24 -10.18
CA ASP A 256 2.20 -7.33 -10.53
C ASP A 256 3.12 -7.06 -9.33
N CYS A 257 2.81 -6.02 -8.56
CA CYS A 257 3.52 -5.69 -7.32
C CYS A 257 3.34 -6.78 -6.26
N LEU A 258 2.11 -7.27 -6.06
CA LEU A 258 1.83 -8.36 -5.12
C LEU A 258 2.59 -9.63 -5.52
N ARG A 259 2.63 -9.98 -6.81
CA ARG A 259 3.39 -11.13 -7.31
C ARG A 259 4.88 -10.98 -7.08
N LYS A 260 5.45 -9.78 -7.32
CA LYS A 260 6.85 -9.49 -7.03
C LYS A 260 7.14 -9.65 -5.54
N LEU A 261 6.26 -9.16 -4.67
CA LEU A 261 6.36 -9.29 -3.21
C LEU A 261 6.25 -10.75 -2.74
N LYS A 262 5.27 -11.52 -3.24
CA LYS A 262 5.15 -12.95 -2.97
C LYS A 262 6.42 -13.70 -3.32
N LYS A 263 6.94 -13.47 -4.52
CA LYS A 263 8.19 -14.05 -4.98
C LYS A 263 9.40 -13.63 -4.13
N ILE A 264 9.38 -12.47 -3.45
CA ILE A 264 10.43 -12.04 -2.50
C ILE A 264 10.27 -12.84 -1.19
N SER A 265 9.04 -13.00 -0.73
CA SER A 265 8.70 -13.69 0.53
C SER A 265 8.93 -15.21 0.49
N GLU A 266 8.68 -15.85 -0.66
CA GLU A 266 8.72 -17.31 -0.87
C GLU A 266 10.07 -17.84 -1.39
N CYS A 267 11.10 -17.01 -1.45
CA CYS A 267 12.34 -17.39 -2.12
C CYS A 267 13.23 -18.31 -1.25
N ASP A 268 13.14 -19.62 -1.46
CA ASP A 268 13.99 -20.65 -0.82
C ASP A 268 15.29 -20.97 -1.61
N ARG A 269 15.65 -20.17 -2.62
CA ARG A 269 16.82 -20.43 -3.48
C ARG A 269 18.03 -19.60 -3.06
N SER A 270 19.04 -20.28 -2.53
CA SER A 270 20.34 -19.72 -2.12
C SER A 270 21.37 -19.69 -3.28
N PRO A 271 22.30 -18.71 -3.34
CA PRO A 271 22.41 -17.54 -2.48
C PRO A 271 21.39 -16.44 -2.85
N TYR A 272 20.63 -16.00 -1.85
CA TYR A 272 19.67 -14.90 -1.94
C TYR A 272 20.24 -13.63 -1.33
N VAL A 273 20.52 -12.62 -2.17
CA VAL A 273 21.15 -11.37 -1.73
C VAL A 273 20.18 -10.21 -1.93
N ALA A 274 19.98 -9.40 -0.87
CA ALA A 274 19.20 -8.18 -0.96
C ALA A 274 20.11 -6.96 -1.13
N VAL A 275 19.81 -6.15 -2.15
CA VAL A 275 20.43 -4.83 -2.34
C VAL A 275 19.45 -3.77 -1.87
N VAL A 276 19.88 -2.93 -0.92
CA VAL A 276 19.04 -1.92 -0.29
C VAL A 276 19.69 -0.54 -0.41
N GLY A 277 18.97 0.38 -1.04
CA GLY A 277 19.37 1.77 -1.19
C GLY A 277 18.51 2.76 -0.41
N GLY A 278 18.73 4.04 -0.67
CA GLY A 278 18.05 5.17 -0.05
C GLY A 278 18.86 5.85 1.04
N GLY A 279 18.23 6.76 1.78
CA GLY A 279 18.94 7.60 2.76
C GLY A 279 18.35 7.64 4.16
N ASN A 280 17.43 6.74 4.51
CA ASN A 280 16.93 6.61 5.87
C ASN A 280 16.59 5.15 6.16
N ILE A 281 17.29 4.56 7.13
CA ILE A 281 17.05 3.19 7.56
C ILE A 281 15.73 3.04 8.32
N THR A 282 15.31 4.08 9.05
CA THR A 282 14.12 4.07 9.91
C THR A 282 12.86 3.74 9.12
N ASP A 283 12.71 4.37 7.95
CA ASP A 283 11.53 4.19 7.09
C ASP A 283 11.42 2.76 6.52
N LYS A 284 12.53 2.00 6.54
CA LYS A 284 12.62 0.66 5.95
C LYS A 284 12.93 -0.43 6.98
N ALA A 285 12.99 -0.11 8.27
CA ALA A 285 13.48 -1.01 9.31
C ALA A 285 12.75 -2.37 9.31
N ALA A 286 11.41 -2.37 9.25
CA ALA A 286 10.63 -3.61 9.22
C ALA A 286 10.95 -4.50 8.00
N ALA A 287 11.07 -3.90 6.81
CA ALA A 287 11.43 -4.63 5.60
C ALA A 287 12.88 -5.14 5.66
N LEU A 288 13.78 -4.34 6.23
CA LEU A 288 15.18 -4.71 6.44
C LEU A 288 15.33 -5.87 7.41
N TYR A 289 14.62 -5.87 8.54
CA TYR A 289 14.63 -6.98 9.48
C TYR A 289 14.07 -8.27 8.86
N PHE A 290 12.99 -8.16 8.09
CA PHE A 290 12.45 -9.28 7.35
C PHE A 290 13.48 -9.87 6.38
N LEU A 291 14.14 -9.04 5.57
CA LEU A 291 15.17 -9.49 4.65
C LEU A 291 16.40 -10.03 5.37
N ALA A 292 16.89 -9.36 6.41
CA ALA A 292 18.00 -9.81 7.22
C ALA A 292 17.72 -11.15 7.91
N SER A 293 16.45 -11.56 8.06
CA SER A 293 16.06 -12.89 8.58
C SER A 293 15.97 -13.99 7.50
N ARG A 294 15.98 -13.63 6.21
CA ARG A 294 15.76 -14.56 5.09
C ARG A 294 16.90 -14.63 4.08
N CYS A 295 17.54 -13.52 3.78
CA CYS A 295 18.63 -13.44 2.80
C CYS A 295 19.89 -14.14 3.31
N ASP A 296 20.72 -14.56 2.37
CA ASP A 296 22.07 -15.09 2.57
C ASP A 296 23.13 -13.99 2.52
N GLY A 297 22.75 -12.75 2.20
CA GLY A 297 23.62 -11.59 2.22
C GLY A 297 22.86 -10.27 2.04
N LEU A 298 23.45 -9.20 2.54
CA LEU A 298 22.91 -7.84 2.45
C LEU A 298 23.93 -6.92 1.77
N ILE A 299 23.46 -6.05 0.89
CA ILE A 299 24.27 -5.02 0.25
C ILE A 299 23.56 -3.69 0.50
N PHE A 300 24.22 -2.78 1.22
CA PHE A 300 23.67 -1.43 1.41
C PHE A 300 24.36 -0.45 0.48
N VAL A 301 23.58 0.41 -0.17
CA VAL A 301 24.07 1.46 -1.08
C VAL A 301 23.41 2.80 -0.74
N GLY A 302 23.90 3.89 -1.32
CA GLY A 302 23.41 5.24 -1.03
C GLY A 302 23.73 5.71 0.39
N LEU A 303 23.00 6.71 0.88
CA LEU A 303 23.30 7.33 2.18
C LEU A 303 23.08 6.37 3.37
N MET A 304 22.21 5.37 3.22
CA MET A 304 21.99 4.35 4.26
C MET A 304 23.25 3.51 4.56
N ALA A 305 24.14 3.35 3.57
CA ALA A 305 25.39 2.64 3.78
C ALA A 305 26.24 3.29 4.89
N PHE A 306 26.25 4.62 5.02
CA PHE A 306 26.98 5.33 6.09
C PHE A 306 26.44 4.98 7.48
N GLN A 307 25.12 4.78 7.62
CA GLN A 307 24.52 4.38 8.89
C GLN A 307 24.99 2.97 9.31
N ILE A 308 25.12 2.04 8.35
CA ILE A 308 25.63 0.68 8.61
C ILE A 308 27.14 0.67 8.86
N LEU A 309 27.93 1.40 8.05
CA LEU A 309 29.38 1.57 8.26
C LEU A 309 29.67 2.07 9.69
N HIS A 310 28.96 3.11 10.13
CA HIS A 310 29.06 3.63 11.49
C HIS A 310 28.65 2.59 12.55
N ALA A 311 27.56 1.84 12.33
CA ALA A 311 27.12 0.80 13.26
C ALA A 311 28.11 -0.37 13.39
N MET A 312 28.93 -0.62 12.35
CA MET A 312 30.04 -1.58 12.37
C MET A 312 31.34 -1.00 12.98
N GLY A 313 31.32 0.26 13.44
CA GLY A 313 32.47 0.93 14.05
C GLY A 313 33.49 1.48 13.05
N LEU A 314 33.13 1.62 11.77
CA LEU A 314 34.00 2.19 10.74
C LEU A 314 33.94 3.72 10.74
N PRO A 315 35.06 4.41 10.46
CA PRO A 315 35.10 5.86 10.41
C PRO A 315 34.28 6.36 9.22
N VAL A 316 33.33 7.25 9.47
CA VAL A 316 32.55 7.92 8.43
C VAL A 316 32.24 9.36 8.85
N PRO A 317 32.00 10.28 7.89
CA PRO A 317 31.60 11.64 8.19
C PRO A 317 30.25 11.69 8.93
N LEU A 318 30.24 12.28 10.13
CA LEU A 318 29.06 12.31 11.01
C LEU A 318 27.86 13.05 10.39
N ASN A 319 28.11 14.07 9.56
CA ASN A 319 27.06 14.82 8.85
C ASN A 319 26.28 14.00 7.82
N LEU A 320 26.80 12.83 7.41
CA LEU A 320 26.12 11.90 6.51
C LEU A 320 25.28 10.85 7.26
N ILE A 321 25.39 10.80 8.58
CA ILE A 321 24.62 9.91 9.44
C ILE A 321 23.36 10.63 9.89
N LYS A 322 22.20 9.99 9.68
CA LYS A 322 20.98 10.38 10.40
C LYS A 322 20.98 9.66 11.75
N GLU A 323 20.97 10.44 12.83
CA GLU A 323 20.88 9.90 14.21
C GLU A 323 19.62 9.04 14.38
N GLN A 324 18.51 9.46 13.75
CA GLN A 324 17.30 8.67 13.62
C GLN A 324 17.59 7.46 12.72
N GLY A 325 17.80 6.29 13.33
CA GLY A 325 18.15 5.06 12.63
C GLY A 325 19.35 4.29 13.20
N ALA A 326 20.12 4.89 14.11
CA ALA A 326 21.34 4.25 14.65
C ALA A 326 21.04 2.93 15.37
N LYS A 327 19.93 2.88 16.11
CA LYS A 327 19.46 1.66 16.78
C LYS A 327 19.12 0.58 15.76
N GLU A 328 18.40 0.95 14.70
CA GLU A 328 17.96 0.04 13.66
C GLU A 328 19.15 -0.55 12.89
N ALA A 329 20.14 0.29 12.57
CA ALA A 329 21.39 -0.11 11.94
C ALA A 329 22.16 -1.11 12.80
N LEU A 330 22.32 -0.82 14.09
CA LEU A 330 23.01 -1.71 15.02
C LEU A 330 22.30 -3.08 15.15
N GLU A 331 20.97 -3.07 15.24
CA GLU A 331 20.21 -4.32 15.28
C GLU A 331 20.33 -5.12 13.98
N LEU A 332 20.41 -4.47 12.81
CA LEU A 332 20.64 -5.16 11.54
C LEU A 332 22.02 -5.82 11.49
N VAL A 333 23.07 -5.14 11.93
CA VAL A 333 24.42 -5.71 12.04
C VAL A 333 24.40 -6.93 12.96
N LYS A 334 23.78 -6.83 14.13
CA LYS A 334 23.64 -7.97 15.06
C LYS A 334 22.85 -9.14 14.48
N ILE A 335 21.80 -8.89 13.68
CA ILE A 335 21.04 -9.96 13.02
C ILE A 335 21.94 -10.66 11.99
N ALA A 336 22.69 -9.89 11.20
CA ALA A 336 23.58 -10.42 10.18
C ALA A 336 24.70 -11.28 10.81
N GLU A 337 25.33 -10.79 11.88
CA GLU A 337 26.34 -11.52 12.64
C GLU A 337 25.80 -12.83 13.23
N ARG A 338 24.63 -12.77 13.89
CA ARG A 338 23.97 -13.95 14.47
C ARG A 338 23.62 -15.01 13.43
N ARG A 339 23.28 -14.59 12.21
CA ARG A 339 23.00 -15.50 11.08
C ARG A 339 24.23 -15.83 10.25
N SER A 340 25.38 -15.22 10.55
CA SER A 340 26.62 -15.35 9.79
C SER A 340 26.44 -15.03 8.30
N ILE A 341 25.62 -14.02 7.97
CA ILE A 341 25.43 -13.56 6.59
C ILE A 341 26.32 -12.34 6.31
N PRO A 342 26.98 -12.28 5.15
CA PRO A 342 27.80 -11.13 4.78
C PRO A 342 26.97 -9.85 4.60
N ILE A 343 27.53 -8.74 5.07
CA ILE A 343 27.11 -7.38 4.72
C ILE A 343 28.19 -6.79 3.81
N LEU A 344 27.81 -6.40 2.58
CA LEU A 344 28.68 -5.70 1.64
C LEU A 344 28.33 -4.21 1.62
N LEU A 345 29.36 -3.36 1.70
CA LEU A 345 29.23 -1.91 1.78
C LEU A 345 30.13 -1.25 0.72
N PRO A 346 29.77 -0.05 0.22
CA PRO A 346 30.61 0.67 -0.71
C PRO A 346 31.85 1.20 0.01
N LYS A 347 33.01 1.09 -0.64
CA LYS A 347 34.29 1.62 -0.18
C LYS A 347 34.57 3.03 -0.70
N ASP A 348 33.86 3.43 -1.75
CA ASP A 348 34.00 4.73 -2.40
C ASP A 348 32.67 5.22 -2.97
N PHE A 349 32.55 6.53 -3.11
CA PHE A 349 31.36 7.21 -3.60
C PHE A 349 31.74 8.29 -4.61
N CYS A 350 30.92 8.44 -5.65
CA CYS A 350 30.94 9.62 -6.50
C CYS A 350 30.16 10.73 -5.81
N CYS A 351 30.81 11.83 -5.48
CA CYS A 351 30.25 12.94 -4.73
C CYS A 351 30.12 14.19 -5.59
N LYS A 352 29.06 14.95 -5.35
CA LYS A 352 28.87 16.32 -5.88
C LYS A 352 29.22 17.34 -4.80
N HIS A 353 29.70 18.51 -5.22
CA HIS A 353 29.86 19.62 -4.30
C HIS A 353 28.49 20.25 -4.01
N ILE A 354 28.20 20.58 -2.76
CA ILE A 354 26.88 21.06 -2.32
C ILE A 354 26.61 22.47 -2.84
N HIS A 355 27.65 23.31 -2.90
CA HIS A 355 27.52 24.74 -3.17
C HIS A 355 28.09 25.22 -4.51
N LEU A 356 28.82 24.37 -5.23
CA LEU A 356 29.58 24.78 -6.41
C LEU A 356 29.25 23.86 -7.58
N PRO A 357 29.07 24.40 -8.80
CA PRO A 357 28.81 23.62 -10.00
C PRO A 357 30.13 23.05 -10.56
N ILE A 358 30.86 22.30 -9.74
CA ILE A 358 32.10 21.63 -10.13
C ILE A 358 31.85 20.16 -10.47
N PRO A 359 32.70 19.54 -11.33
CA PRO A 359 32.59 18.13 -11.66
C PRO A 359 32.60 17.24 -10.41
N MET A 360 31.84 16.15 -10.47
CA MET A 360 31.85 15.14 -9.41
C MET A 360 33.25 14.58 -9.20
N LYS A 361 33.55 14.22 -7.95
CA LYS A 361 34.80 13.58 -7.57
C LYS A 361 34.52 12.32 -6.77
N THR A 362 35.44 11.36 -6.84
CA THR A 362 35.35 10.12 -6.07
C THR A 362 36.09 10.29 -4.75
N PHE A 363 35.44 9.88 -3.66
CA PHE A 363 36.03 9.86 -2.31
C PHE A 363 35.92 8.46 -1.71
N SER A 364 36.83 8.14 -0.80
CA SER A 364 36.67 6.97 0.09
C SER A 364 35.45 7.18 0.98
N ALA A 365 34.77 6.10 1.36
CA ALA A 365 33.65 6.17 2.32
C ALA A 365 34.05 6.80 3.66
N GLU A 366 35.31 6.65 4.05
CA GLU A 366 35.87 7.12 5.31
C GLU A 366 36.27 8.61 5.29
N ASP A 367 36.55 9.17 4.11
CA ASP A 367 37.20 10.48 3.95
C ASP A 367 36.49 11.32 2.87
N ILE A 368 35.18 11.52 3.07
CA ILE A 368 34.41 12.45 2.24
C ILE A 368 34.56 13.84 2.85
N LEU A 369 35.17 14.74 2.08
CA LEU A 369 35.45 16.10 2.51
C LEU A 369 34.16 16.88 2.80
N GLU A 370 34.25 17.82 3.74
CA GLU A 370 33.17 18.76 4.01
C GLU A 370 32.80 19.55 2.74
N GLY A 371 31.50 19.82 2.57
CA GLY A 371 30.98 20.45 1.34
C GLY A 371 30.74 19.48 0.18
N TRP A 372 31.08 18.19 0.32
CA TRP A 372 30.76 17.15 -0.65
C TRP A 372 29.65 16.23 -0.16
N GLN A 373 28.80 15.79 -1.10
CA GLN A 373 27.68 14.90 -0.84
C GLN A 373 27.74 13.68 -1.76
N PRO A 374 27.66 12.45 -1.22
CA PRO A 374 27.50 11.24 -2.03
C PRO A 374 26.28 11.35 -2.96
N ALA A 375 26.51 11.12 -4.24
CA ALA A 375 25.48 11.11 -5.27
C ALA A 375 25.28 9.70 -5.85
N ASP A 376 26.35 8.92 -5.97
CA ASP A 376 26.31 7.55 -6.49
C ASP A 376 27.47 6.70 -5.94
N LEU A 377 27.46 5.40 -6.24
CA LEU A 377 28.54 4.47 -5.98
C LEU A 377 29.83 4.90 -6.69
N GLY A 378 30.96 4.72 -6.03
CA GLY A 378 32.27 4.90 -6.65
C GLY A 378 32.65 3.70 -7.54
N PRO A 379 33.63 3.89 -8.44
CA PRO A 379 34.06 2.87 -9.38
C PRO A 379 34.62 1.62 -8.70
N LYS A 380 35.32 1.75 -7.54
CA LYS A 380 35.87 0.56 -6.85
C LYS A 380 34.74 -0.29 -6.29
N SER A 381 33.77 0.34 -5.64
CA SER A 381 32.58 -0.31 -5.10
C SER A 381 31.77 -0.97 -6.21
N PHE A 382 31.63 -0.31 -7.37
CA PHE A 382 30.96 -0.89 -8.52
C PHE A 382 31.66 -2.17 -9.01
N VAL A 383 32.98 -2.15 -9.15
CA VAL A 383 33.78 -3.32 -9.57
C VAL A 383 33.71 -4.47 -8.57
N GLU A 384 33.56 -4.19 -7.28
CA GLU A 384 33.45 -5.23 -6.25
C GLU A 384 32.03 -5.79 -6.12
N ILE A 385 31.02 -4.91 -6.15
CA ILE A 385 29.62 -5.29 -5.95
C ILE A 385 29.06 -5.96 -7.21
N ALA A 386 29.34 -5.44 -8.41
CA ALA A 386 28.70 -5.93 -9.65
C ALA A 386 28.97 -7.42 -9.95
N PRO A 387 30.20 -7.96 -9.76
CA PRO A 387 30.45 -9.40 -9.92
C PRO A 387 29.75 -10.25 -8.85
N PHE A 388 29.63 -9.75 -7.62
CA PHE A 388 28.87 -10.45 -6.57
C PHE A 388 27.39 -10.59 -6.95
N LEU A 389 26.86 -9.59 -7.68
CA LEU A 389 25.50 -9.59 -8.20
C LEU A 389 25.31 -10.55 -9.39
N SER A 390 26.32 -10.83 -10.21
CA SER A 390 26.17 -11.71 -11.38
C SER A 390 26.10 -13.20 -11.02
N GLY A 391 26.72 -13.60 -9.90
CA GLY A 391 26.65 -14.97 -9.36
C GLY A 391 25.44 -15.25 -8.46
N CYS A 392 24.67 -14.23 -8.10
CA CYS A 392 23.57 -14.33 -7.13
C CYS A 392 22.20 -14.05 -7.78
N LYS A 393 21.12 -14.57 -7.18
CA LYS A 393 19.79 -14.02 -7.47
C LYS A 393 19.60 -12.72 -6.71
N VAL A 394 19.82 -11.62 -7.42
CA VAL A 394 19.70 -10.26 -6.88
C VAL A 394 18.25 -9.82 -6.89
N ARG A 395 17.76 -9.34 -5.74
CA ARG A 395 16.54 -8.53 -5.71
C ARG A 395 16.81 -7.17 -5.09
N ARG A 396 16.35 -6.16 -5.81
CA ARG A 396 16.51 -4.75 -5.45
C ARG A 396 15.31 -4.34 -4.60
N LEU A 397 15.58 -3.84 -3.39
CA LEU A 397 14.65 -2.95 -2.73
C LEU A 397 14.95 -1.53 -3.19
N TYR A 398 13.98 -0.92 -3.87
CA TYR A 398 14.09 0.45 -4.32
C TYR A 398 14.24 1.42 -3.15
N GLY A 399 15.07 2.44 -3.35
CA GLY A 399 15.42 3.46 -2.40
C GLY A 399 16.24 4.55 -3.02
#